data_AF-A0A7S4QZS9-F1
#
_entry.id   AF-A0A7S4QZS9-F1
#
_cell.length_a   1.000
_cell.length_b   1.000
_cell.length_c   1.000
_cell.angle_alpha   90.00
_cell.angle_beta   90.00
_cell.angle_gamma   90.00
#
_symmetry.space_group_name_H-M   'P 1'
#
loop_
_entity.id
_entity.type
_entity.pdbx_description
1 polymer ?
#
loop_
_entity_poly.entity_id
_entity_poly.type
_entity_poly.pdbx_seq_one_letter_code
_entity_poly.pdbx_strand_id
1 'polypeptide(L)'
;EEEEEEEVETAGGSLCDRDPAAVSLLDLPSSDDAEDPEELLALCDGGVELGPAPGQDGAQSAERAGRQASALLRGVAVHTLKKRQPRYSAYVAVNFVRLRSLTFLELARALDAYVAFTAVKERVRSSRDAFEDALKAALLQVLPEHGFNPSKDVDLLISIPAYQWIGTTLPALFFGSGRVDEAMQAWRKLVDVRGHISAGGTPFSFYGSTESSARWARLRAAFLEVASAMGRDTSGLEAQLDVMERRRLPTVERYRERWNASMMAAEERRQRAAEAAAAAARRREWRWMAREERISCRSFRGYCALRGRLASNPRVLKRVRRLVRYWNVRQRATERRHERAEHQRLQAEAARARRAREAQWRWMNRRELTMADLLRGPGSCQGCEATEP
;
A
#
# COMPACT_ATOMS: atom_id res chain seq x y z
N GLU A 1 -24.95 20.01 62.79
CA GLU A 1 -26.01 21.03 62.84
C GLU A 1 -25.38 22.33 62.43
N GLU A 2 -26.11 23.11 61.64
CA GLU A 2 -25.73 24.35 60.95
C GLU A 2 -25.11 24.14 59.56
N GLU A 3 -26.06 23.90 58.65
CA GLU A 3 -26.06 24.20 57.22
C GLU A 3 -25.92 25.71 57.01
N GLU A 4 -25.10 26.14 56.05
CA GLU A 4 -25.31 27.40 55.32
C GLU A 4 -24.97 27.16 53.84
N GLU A 5 -26.02 27.23 53.04
CA GLU A 5 -26.04 27.23 51.59
C GLU A 5 -25.66 28.62 51.09
N GLU A 6 -24.79 28.72 50.09
CA GLU A 6 -24.60 29.96 49.33
C GLU A 6 -24.72 29.64 47.83
N GLU A 7 -25.93 29.84 47.32
CA GLU A 7 -26.25 29.88 45.89
C GLU A 7 -25.75 31.21 45.31
N VAL A 8 -24.89 31.14 44.28
CA VAL A 8 -24.53 32.31 43.47
C VAL A 8 -25.26 32.22 42.14
N GLU A 9 -26.41 32.89 42.12
CA GLU A 9 -27.21 33.23 40.95
C GLU A 9 -26.50 34.32 40.14
N THR A 10 -26.18 34.07 38.87
CA THR A 10 -25.79 35.12 37.92
C THR A 10 -26.70 35.09 36.70
N ALA A 11 -27.74 35.94 36.77
CA ALA A 11 -28.51 36.39 35.63
C ALA A 11 -27.72 37.45 34.86
N GLY A 12 -27.73 37.37 33.52
CA GLY A 12 -27.18 38.43 32.68
C GLY A 12 -27.36 38.19 31.19
N GLY A 13 -28.32 38.90 30.59
CA GLY A 13 -28.16 39.41 29.23
C GLY A 13 -28.98 38.76 28.13
N SER A 14 -30.27 39.12 28.09
CA SER A 14 -31.10 39.13 26.88
C SER A 14 -30.53 40.13 25.86
N LEU A 15 -30.36 39.72 24.59
CA LEU A 15 -30.22 40.66 23.46
C LEU A 15 -30.62 40.02 22.11
N CYS A 16 -31.80 40.44 21.65
CA CYS A 16 -32.20 40.75 20.27
C CYS A 16 -32.06 39.71 19.14
N ASP A 17 -33.24 39.24 18.71
CA ASP A 17 -33.73 39.16 17.33
C ASP A 17 -32.81 39.67 16.22
N ARG A 18 -32.48 38.77 15.28
CA ARG A 18 -32.27 39.13 13.88
C ARG A 18 -32.46 37.92 12.96
N ASP A 19 -33.53 37.99 12.19
CA ASP A 19 -33.85 37.16 11.04
C ASP A 19 -34.19 38.14 9.88
N PRO A 20 -34.33 37.71 8.61
CA PRO A 20 -33.25 37.40 7.69
C PRO A 20 -33.29 38.33 6.46
N ALA A 21 -32.14 38.69 5.89
CA ALA A 21 -32.08 39.47 4.65
C ALA A 21 -31.23 38.77 3.57
N ALA A 22 -31.95 38.25 2.57
CA ALA A 22 -31.63 38.24 1.14
C ALA A 22 -30.14 38.14 0.74
N VAL A 23 -29.68 36.95 0.39
CA VAL A 23 -28.54 36.77 -0.52
C VAL A 23 -29.09 36.52 -1.91
N SER A 24 -28.78 37.46 -2.81
CA SER A 24 -29.15 37.46 -4.22
C SER A 24 -28.62 36.23 -4.95
N LEU A 25 -29.53 35.64 -5.72
CA LEU A 25 -29.26 34.91 -6.96
C LEU A 25 -28.51 35.83 -7.95
N LEU A 26 -27.82 35.22 -8.94
CA LEU A 26 -26.98 35.77 -10.03
C LEU A 26 -25.48 35.71 -9.66
N ASP A 27 -24.57 35.02 -10.36
CA ASP A 27 -24.51 34.56 -11.75
C ASP A 27 -23.84 33.17 -11.83
N LEU A 28 -24.48 32.22 -12.50
CA LEU A 28 -23.85 30.98 -12.95
C LEU A 28 -23.33 31.21 -14.37
N PRO A 29 -22.05 30.94 -14.67
CA PRO A 29 -21.57 30.96 -16.04
C PRO A 29 -22.24 29.83 -16.83
N SER A 30 -22.74 30.20 -18.01
CA SER A 30 -23.38 29.32 -18.98
C SER A 30 -22.46 28.18 -19.39
N SER A 31 -22.97 26.97 -19.19
CA SER A 31 -22.43 25.73 -19.74
C SER A 31 -22.75 25.63 -21.23
N ASP A 32 -21.84 26.04 -22.11
CA ASP A 32 -21.98 25.79 -23.55
C ASP A 32 -20.64 25.58 -24.28
N ASP A 33 -19.63 25.05 -23.57
CA ASP A 33 -18.44 24.47 -24.20
C ASP A 33 -18.36 22.99 -23.82
N ALA A 34 -19.03 22.17 -24.63
CA ALA A 34 -18.94 20.72 -24.57
C ALA A 34 -17.58 20.29 -25.12
N GLU A 35 -16.60 20.17 -24.23
CA GLU A 35 -15.35 19.46 -24.52
C GLU A 35 -15.63 17.97 -24.81
N ASP A 36 -14.87 17.47 -25.77
CA ASP A 36 -15.01 16.19 -26.44
C ASP A 36 -14.94 15.00 -25.45
N PRO A 37 -15.93 14.10 -25.38
CA PRO A 37 -15.96 13.00 -24.41
C PRO A 37 -14.94 11.87 -24.66
N GLU A 38 -14.01 12.02 -25.61
CA GLU A 38 -12.93 11.06 -25.84
C GLU A 38 -11.65 11.33 -25.00
N GLU A 39 -11.49 12.51 -24.41
CA GLU A 39 -10.26 12.84 -23.65
C GLU A 39 -10.31 12.41 -22.17
N LEU A 40 -11.50 12.16 -21.61
CA LEU A 40 -11.69 11.77 -20.20
C LEU A 40 -11.47 10.27 -19.91
N LEU A 41 -11.28 9.43 -20.93
CA LEU A 41 -11.03 8.00 -20.75
C LEU A 41 -9.54 7.63 -20.65
N ALA A 42 -8.63 8.56 -20.95
CA ALA A 42 -7.18 8.30 -20.94
C ALA A 42 -6.50 8.44 -19.56
N LEU A 43 -7.22 8.90 -18.52
CA LEU A 43 -6.65 9.16 -17.19
C LEU A 43 -6.90 8.07 -16.14
N CYS A 44 -7.56 6.97 -16.51
CA CYS A 44 -7.95 5.91 -15.56
C CYS A 44 -7.09 4.63 -15.63
N ASP A 45 -6.08 4.57 -16.51
CA ASP A 45 -5.16 3.42 -16.66
C ASP A 45 -3.83 3.61 -15.89
N GLY A 46 -3.89 4.27 -14.73
CA GLY A 46 -2.79 4.29 -13.77
C GLY A 46 -2.70 2.96 -13.02
N GLY A 47 -2.07 1.97 -13.66
CA GLY A 47 -1.73 0.69 -13.03
C GLY A 47 -1.01 0.92 -11.69
N VAL A 48 -1.54 0.33 -10.63
CA VAL A 48 -0.87 0.24 -9.33
C VAL A 48 0.32 -0.69 -9.53
N GLU A 49 1.47 -0.13 -9.86
CA GLU A 49 2.74 -0.87 -9.83
C GLU A 49 2.99 -1.33 -8.39
N LEU A 50 2.90 -2.65 -8.18
CA LEU A 50 3.38 -3.31 -6.98
C LEU A 50 4.89 -3.07 -6.92
N GLY A 51 5.29 -2.19 -6.00
CA GLY A 51 6.69 -1.80 -5.81
C GLY A 51 7.62 -2.99 -5.51
N PRO A 52 8.94 -2.79 -5.71
CA PRO A 52 9.94 -3.85 -5.63
C PRO A 52 10.05 -4.47 -4.23
N ALA A 53 10.48 -5.72 -4.19
CA ALA A 53 10.65 -6.52 -2.98
C ALA A 53 11.62 -5.87 -1.96
N PRO A 54 11.39 -6.04 -0.65
CA PRO A 54 12.13 -5.35 0.40
C PRO A 54 13.54 -5.93 0.55
N GLY A 55 14.53 -5.22 0.00
CA GLY A 55 15.95 -5.49 0.21
C GLY A 55 16.76 -4.20 0.30
N GLN A 56 17.46 -4.00 1.43
CA GLN A 56 18.51 -3.00 1.67
C GLN A 56 18.14 -1.51 1.90
N ASP A 57 16.94 -1.04 1.54
CA ASP A 57 16.55 0.38 1.78
C ASP A 57 16.13 0.73 3.22
N GLY A 58 16.13 -0.26 4.12
CA GLY A 58 15.74 -0.09 5.53
C GLY A 58 16.58 0.95 6.28
N ALA A 59 17.89 1.02 6.00
CA ALA A 59 18.84 1.86 6.73
C ALA A 59 18.69 3.36 6.39
N GLN A 60 18.47 3.70 5.11
CA GLN A 60 18.34 5.10 4.68
C GLN A 60 17.00 5.73 5.10
N SER A 61 15.94 4.92 5.21
CA SER A 61 14.60 5.36 5.64
C SER A 61 14.53 5.63 7.15
N ALA A 62 15.21 4.83 7.98
CA ALA A 62 15.35 5.11 9.42
C ALA A 62 16.05 6.46 9.69
N GLU A 63 16.99 6.84 8.82
CA GLU A 63 17.79 8.06 8.93
C GLU A 63 16.94 9.34 8.79
N ARG A 64 15.93 9.36 7.91
CA ARG A 64 15.04 10.53 7.73
C ARG A 64 14.09 10.73 8.91
N ALA A 65 13.49 9.67 9.44
CA ALA A 65 12.64 9.74 10.63
C ALA A 65 13.44 10.17 11.88
N GLY A 66 14.73 9.82 11.94
CA GLY A 66 15.64 10.29 12.98
C GLY A 66 15.90 11.81 12.96
N ARG A 67 15.78 12.49 11.81
CA ARG A 67 16.10 13.93 11.69
C ARG A 67 15.14 14.83 12.48
N GLN A 68 13.84 14.50 12.52
CA GLN A 68 12.85 15.31 13.27
C GLN A 68 12.94 15.10 14.79
N ALA A 69 13.17 13.88 15.26
CA ALA A 69 13.38 13.59 16.69
C ALA A 69 14.73 14.10 17.21
N SER A 70 15.73 14.21 16.33
CA SER A 70 17.10 14.62 16.67
C SER A 70 17.28 16.14 16.74
N ALA A 71 16.38 16.95 16.17
CA ALA A 71 16.57 18.39 16.08
C ALA A 71 16.57 19.10 17.45
N LEU A 72 15.98 18.50 18.49
CA LEU A 72 15.79 19.17 19.78
C LEU A 72 16.96 19.06 20.76
N LEU A 73 17.97 18.21 20.51
CA LEU A 73 19.12 18.03 21.43
C LEU A 73 20.41 17.67 20.67
N ARG A 74 20.79 18.46 19.66
CA ARG A 74 22.16 18.42 19.12
C ARG A 74 22.97 19.51 19.81
N GLY A 75 24.15 19.15 20.30
CA GLY A 75 25.11 20.12 20.83
C GLY A 75 25.40 19.94 22.32
N VAL A 76 25.76 21.04 22.95
CA VAL A 76 26.13 21.10 24.37
C VAL A 76 24.93 21.63 25.16
N ALA A 77 24.48 20.88 26.16
CA ALA A 77 23.48 21.35 27.11
C ALA A 77 24.15 21.90 28.36
N VAL A 78 23.51 22.92 28.96
CA VAL A 78 23.90 23.51 30.24
C VAL A 78 22.89 23.08 31.30
N HIS A 79 23.39 22.50 32.38
CA HIS A 79 22.62 22.09 33.55
C HIS A 79 22.94 23.05 34.70
N THR A 80 22.00 23.93 35.03
CA THR A 80 22.10 24.82 36.20
C THR A 80 21.33 24.21 37.37
N LEU A 81 22.04 23.58 38.31
CA LEU A 81 21.45 23.20 39.59
C LEU A 81 21.36 24.46 40.47
N LYS A 82 20.20 24.71 41.11
CA LYS A 82 20.01 25.88 41.98
C LYS A 82 21.19 26.01 42.98
N LYS A 83 21.90 27.14 42.92
CA LYS A 83 23.09 27.49 43.74
C LYS A 83 24.41 26.74 43.43
N ARG A 84 24.52 26.04 42.29
CA ARG A 84 25.79 25.39 41.88
C ARG A 84 26.32 25.98 40.58
N GLN A 85 27.63 25.82 40.38
CA GLN A 85 28.30 26.15 39.12
C GLN A 85 27.61 25.42 37.94
N PRO A 86 27.51 26.06 36.76
CA PRO A 86 26.93 25.44 35.58
C PRO A 86 27.72 24.18 35.22
N ARG A 87 26.99 23.13 34.84
CA ARG A 87 27.57 21.88 34.34
C ARG A 87 27.21 21.70 32.88
N TYR A 88 28.15 21.24 32.08
CA TYR A 88 28.01 21.09 30.64
C TYR A 88 28.02 19.61 30.26
N SER A 89 27.22 19.22 29.27
CA SER A 89 27.26 17.87 28.71
C SER A 89 26.99 17.91 27.22
N ALA A 90 27.72 17.11 26.44
CA ALA A 90 27.54 16.98 25.01
C ALA A 90 26.55 15.87 24.66
N TYR A 91 25.77 16.09 23.59
CA TYR A 91 24.85 15.13 23.03
C TYR A 91 24.97 15.04 21.51
N VAL A 92 25.03 13.80 21.01
CA VAL A 92 24.93 13.50 19.58
C VAL A 92 24.03 12.30 19.38
N ALA A 93 23.07 12.39 18.46
CA ALA A 93 22.17 11.29 18.11
C ALA A 93 22.62 10.59 16.82
N VAL A 94 22.64 9.26 16.85
CA VAL A 94 22.90 8.37 15.72
C VAL A 94 21.88 7.23 15.78
N ASN A 95 20.98 7.12 14.79
CA ASN A 95 19.94 6.07 14.68
C ASN A 95 19.26 5.68 16.00
N PHE A 96 18.44 6.56 16.57
CA PHE A 96 17.71 6.36 17.85
C PHE A 96 18.58 6.16 19.11
N VAL A 97 19.89 6.04 18.95
CA VAL A 97 20.86 6.05 20.05
C VAL A 97 21.37 7.49 20.20
N ARG A 98 21.46 7.97 21.44
CA ARG A 98 22.11 9.24 21.77
C ARG A 98 23.35 8.96 22.60
N LEU A 99 24.47 9.44 22.12
CA LEU A 99 25.72 9.53 22.86
C LEU A 99 25.60 10.73 23.80
N ARG A 100 25.86 10.51 25.08
CA ARG A 100 25.89 11.56 26.10
C ARG A 100 27.23 11.51 26.81
N SER A 101 27.84 12.67 27.00
CA SER A 101 29.04 12.78 27.84
C SER A 101 28.65 12.86 29.30
N LEU A 102 29.59 12.51 30.18
CA LEU A 102 29.53 12.95 31.57
C LEU A 102 29.39 14.48 31.67
N THR A 103 28.92 14.93 32.83
CA THR A 103 28.79 16.37 33.09
C THR A 103 30.15 16.97 33.46
N PHE A 104 30.61 17.97 32.71
CA PHE A 104 31.84 18.72 32.95
C PHE A 104 31.55 20.07 33.62
N LEU A 105 32.51 20.60 34.37
CA LEU A 105 32.44 21.99 34.88
C LEU A 105 32.90 23.00 33.84
N GLU A 106 33.76 22.57 32.92
CA GLU A 106 34.34 23.42 31.89
C GLU A 106 33.62 23.22 30.55
N LEU A 107 33.22 24.32 29.92
CA LEU A 107 32.58 24.30 28.61
C LEU A 107 33.51 23.74 27.53
N ALA A 108 34.80 24.07 27.57
CA ALA A 108 35.80 23.60 26.60
C ALA A 108 35.80 22.07 26.49
N ARG A 109 35.86 21.37 27.63
CA ARG A 109 35.84 19.91 27.66
C ARG A 109 34.53 19.30 27.12
N ALA A 110 33.40 19.99 27.33
CA ALA A 110 32.14 19.57 26.73
C ALA A 110 32.12 19.77 25.21
N LEU A 111 32.75 20.82 24.69
CA LEU A 111 32.92 21.02 23.25
C LEU A 111 33.83 19.96 22.65
N ASP A 112 34.93 19.59 23.32
CA ASP A 112 35.82 18.51 22.87
C ASP A 112 35.07 17.18 22.78
N ALA A 113 34.25 16.86 23.79
CA ALA A 113 33.40 15.67 23.77
C ALA A 113 32.39 15.70 22.62
N TYR A 114 31.81 16.87 22.33
CA TYR A 114 30.90 17.04 21.21
C TYR A 114 31.59 16.81 19.86
N VAL A 115 32.80 17.36 19.66
CA VAL A 115 33.61 17.14 18.47
C VAL A 115 33.89 15.65 18.30
N ALA A 116 34.33 14.96 19.36
CA ALA A 116 34.58 13.53 19.34
C ALA A 116 33.31 12.73 18.96
N PHE A 117 32.16 13.06 19.53
CA PHE A 117 30.90 12.39 19.18
C PHE A 117 30.43 12.67 17.75
N THR A 118 30.69 13.86 17.21
CA THR A 118 30.41 14.15 15.79
C THR A 118 31.31 13.33 14.88
N ALA A 119 32.59 13.15 15.23
CA ALA A 119 33.50 12.28 14.49
C ALA A 119 33.04 10.81 14.52
N VAL A 120 32.61 10.30 15.69
CA VAL A 120 31.97 8.97 15.81
C VAL A 120 30.78 8.85 14.87
N LYS A 121 29.88 9.85 14.87
CA LYS A 121 28.69 9.85 14.00
C LYS A 121 29.04 9.79 12.51
N GLU A 122 29.98 10.62 12.06
CA GLU A 122 30.40 10.62 10.64
C GLU A 122 31.08 9.30 10.26
N ARG A 123 31.86 8.70 11.16
CA ARG A 123 32.47 7.37 10.98
C ARG A 123 31.41 6.29 10.82
N VAL A 124 30.39 6.28 11.67
CA VAL A 124 29.26 5.33 11.58
C VAL A 124 28.48 5.52 10.29
N ARG A 125 28.22 6.77 9.90
CA ARG A 125 27.49 7.09 8.66
C ARG A 125 28.25 6.67 7.40
N SER A 126 29.57 6.72 7.45
CA SER A 126 30.45 6.32 6.34
C SER A 126 30.71 4.82 6.28
N SER A 127 30.36 4.07 7.34
CA SER A 127 30.55 2.62 7.37
C SER A 127 29.49 1.91 6.52
N ARG A 128 29.89 0.77 5.95
CA ARG A 128 29.01 -0.17 5.25
C ARG A 128 28.56 -1.34 6.14
N ASP A 129 29.12 -1.44 7.35
CA ASP A 129 28.84 -2.53 8.27
C ASP A 129 27.45 -2.38 8.91
N ALA A 130 27.00 -3.41 9.61
CA ALA A 130 25.81 -3.32 10.45
C ALA A 130 25.98 -2.17 11.46
N PHE A 131 24.90 -1.42 11.70
CA PHE A 131 24.95 -0.20 12.51
C PHE A 131 25.60 -0.41 13.88
N GLU A 132 25.33 -1.54 14.54
CA GLU A 132 25.86 -1.85 15.86
C GLU A 132 27.37 -2.06 15.83
N ASP A 133 27.87 -2.82 14.86
CA ASP A 133 29.30 -3.10 14.71
C ASP A 133 30.04 -1.82 14.32
N ALA A 134 29.46 -1.04 13.40
CA ALA A 134 29.96 0.27 13.02
C ALA A 134 30.05 1.23 14.22
N LEU A 135 29.00 1.28 15.06
CA LEU A 135 28.98 2.14 16.25
C LEU A 135 29.99 1.68 17.31
N LYS A 136 30.06 0.37 17.60
CA LYS A 136 31.05 -0.19 18.53
C LYS A 136 32.47 0.11 18.08
N ALA A 137 32.78 -0.17 16.81
CA ALA A 137 34.10 0.10 16.24
C ALA A 137 34.44 1.60 16.28
N ALA A 138 33.48 2.47 15.92
CA ALA A 138 33.69 3.92 15.96
C ALA A 138 33.92 4.43 17.39
N LEU A 139 33.18 3.95 18.39
CA LEU A 139 33.40 4.32 19.79
C LEU A 139 34.78 3.88 20.29
N LEU A 140 35.24 2.68 19.92
CA LEU A 140 36.52 2.14 20.35
C LEU A 140 37.73 2.79 19.64
N GLN A 141 37.55 3.26 18.41
CA GLN A 141 38.63 3.88 17.62
C GLN A 141 38.70 5.39 17.83
N VAL A 142 37.58 6.10 17.67
CA VAL A 142 37.56 7.57 17.59
C VAL A 142 37.66 8.21 18.97
N LEU A 143 37.01 7.65 20.00
CA LEU A 143 37.03 8.29 21.32
C LEU A 143 38.43 8.35 21.96
N PRO A 144 39.25 7.28 21.90
CA PRO A 144 40.62 7.35 22.40
C PRO A 144 41.50 8.36 21.66
N GLU A 145 41.30 8.57 20.35
CA GLU A 145 42.00 9.60 19.57
C GLU A 145 41.74 11.01 20.11
N HIS A 146 40.55 11.23 20.68
CA HIS A 146 40.16 12.49 21.33
C HIS A 146 40.39 12.49 22.85
N GLY A 147 41.05 11.48 23.42
CA GLY A 147 41.33 11.39 24.86
C GLY A 147 40.14 11.01 25.73
N PHE A 148 39.08 10.43 25.17
CA PHE A 148 37.92 9.93 25.91
C PHE A 148 37.92 8.41 26.01
N ASN A 149 37.55 7.87 27.17
CA ASN A 149 37.40 6.44 27.38
C ASN A 149 35.94 6.02 27.16
N PRO A 150 35.62 5.19 26.15
CA PRO A 150 34.24 4.77 25.87
C PRO A 150 33.56 4.07 27.06
N SER A 151 34.33 3.38 27.90
CA SER A 151 33.80 2.65 29.05
C SER A 151 33.57 3.51 30.28
N LYS A 152 34.05 4.76 30.31
CA LYS A 152 33.93 5.64 31.49
C LYS A 152 33.22 6.94 31.19
N ASP A 153 33.48 7.54 30.04
CA ASP A 153 33.11 8.93 29.75
C ASP A 153 31.83 9.09 28.94
N VAL A 154 31.29 7.97 28.43
CA VAL A 154 30.16 7.97 27.49
C VAL A 154 29.01 7.12 28.01
N ASP A 155 27.86 7.76 28.16
CA ASP A 155 26.58 7.11 28.40
C ASP A 155 25.81 6.96 27.08
N LEU A 156 25.04 5.88 26.97
CA LEU A 156 24.18 5.62 25.81
C LEU A 156 22.72 5.75 26.21
N LEU A 157 21.96 6.55 25.47
CA LEU A 157 20.53 6.70 25.65
C LEU A 157 19.77 6.21 24.44
N ILE A 158 18.92 5.21 24.60
CA ILE A 158 18.08 4.70 23.52
C ILE A 158 16.72 5.40 23.59
N SER A 159 16.32 6.06 22.51
CA SER A 159 15.04 6.76 22.40
C SER A 159 14.35 6.35 21.11
N ILE A 160 13.40 5.42 21.24
CA ILE A 160 12.65 4.87 20.11
C ILE A 160 11.39 5.71 19.86
N PRO A 161 11.18 6.23 18.65
CA PRO A 161 9.99 7.00 18.33
C PRO A 161 8.75 6.10 18.24
N ALA A 162 7.71 6.51 18.96
CA ALA A 162 6.41 5.83 19.04
C ALA A 162 5.24 6.81 18.77
N TYR A 163 5.49 7.85 17.97
CA TYR A 163 4.56 8.95 17.70
C TYR A 163 3.18 8.50 17.21
N GLN A 164 3.12 7.35 16.52
CA GLN A 164 1.89 6.79 15.98
C GLN A 164 0.96 6.29 17.10
N TRP A 165 1.52 5.73 18.17
CA TRP A 165 0.78 5.08 19.24
C TRP A 165 0.59 5.99 20.47
N ILE A 166 1.66 6.68 20.89
CA ILE A 166 1.66 7.50 22.12
C ILE A 166 1.89 9.00 21.85
N GLY A 167 2.02 9.41 20.59
CA GLY A 167 2.21 10.81 20.20
C GLY A 167 3.61 11.38 20.49
N THR A 168 4.50 10.60 21.12
CA THR A 168 5.85 11.03 21.51
C THR A 168 6.88 9.88 21.33
N THR A 169 8.14 10.09 21.71
CA THR A 169 9.14 9.02 21.84
C THR A 169 8.96 8.24 23.13
N LEU A 170 9.29 6.95 23.13
CA LEU A 170 9.38 6.17 24.37
C LEU A 170 10.33 6.84 25.38
N PRO A 171 10.07 6.70 26.69
CA PRO A 171 10.99 7.14 27.72
C PRO A 171 12.39 6.59 27.44
N ALA A 172 13.40 7.46 27.53
CA ALA A 172 14.76 7.10 27.14
C ALA A 172 15.34 6.06 28.12
N LEU A 173 15.86 4.96 27.57
CA LEU A 173 16.58 3.96 28.35
C LEU A 173 18.04 4.38 28.48
N PHE A 174 18.49 4.58 29.71
CA PHE A 174 19.83 5.07 30.03
C PHE A 174 20.76 3.91 30.39
N PHE A 175 21.74 3.66 29.52
CA PHE A 175 22.82 2.71 29.73
C PHE A 175 24.06 3.50 30.18
N GLY A 176 24.50 3.24 31.40
CA GLY A 176 25.72 3.84 31.92
C GLY A 176 26.95 3.43 31.14
N SER A 177 28.03 4.18 31.35
CA SER A 177 29.32 3.91 30.72
C SER A 177 29.80 2.46 30.88
N GLY A 178 30.37 1.92 29.81
CA GLY A 178 30.83 0.53 29.74
C GLY A 178 29.79 -0.50 29.31
N ARG A 179 28.48 -0.18 29.28
CA ARG A 179 27.41 -1.11 28.87
C ARG A 179 27.04 -0.99 27.39
N VAL A 180 28.05 -0.88 26.51
CA VAL A 180 27.85 -0.65 25.07
C VAL A 180 27.16 -1.85 24.41
N ASP A 181 27.61 -3.07 24.71
CA ASP A 181 27.04 -4.29 24.11
C ASP A 181 25.56 -4.48 24.49
N GLU A 182 25.23 -4.27 25.76
CA GLU A 182 23.86 -4.36 26.26
C GLU A 182 22.94 -3.31 25.62
N ALA A 183 23.44 -2.08 25.47
CA ALA A 183 22.71 -1.02 24.78
C ALA A 183 22.44 -1.38 23.31
N MET A 184 23.40 -1.98 22.61
CA MET A 184 23.22 -2.38 21.22
C MET A 184 22.22 -3.54 21.08
N GLN A 185 22.28 -4.53 21.98
CA GLN A 185 21.30 -5.62 22.01
C GLN A 185 19.88 -5.10 22.28
N ALA A 186 19.72 -4.19 23.25
CA ALA A 186 18.46 -3.54 23.54
C ALA A 186 17.95 -2.73 22.34
N TRP A 187 18.83 -1.96 21.70
CA TRP A 187 18.50 -1.18 20.51
C TRP A 187 18.00 -2.08 19.38
N ARG A 188 18.74 -3.14 19.05
CA ARG A 188 18.39 -4.13 18.02
C ARG A 188 17.00 -4.69 18.27
N LYS A 189 16.80 -5.22 19.49
CA LYS A 189 15.52 -5.81 19.90
C LYS A 189 14.35 -4.84 19.73
N LEU A 190 14.51 -3.58 20.14
CA LEU A 190 13.44 -2.59 20.03
C LEU A 190 13.19 -2.14 18.58
N VAL A 191 14.24 -2.03 17.77
CA VAL A 191 14.12 -1.65 16.36
C VAL A 191 13.48 -2.78 15.55
N ASP A 192 13.89 -4.03 15.77
CA ASP A 192 13.34 -5.19 15.08
C ASP A 192 11.84 -5.35 15.36
N VAL A 193 11.44 -5.23 16.63
CA VAL A 193 10.02 -5.34 17.03
C VAL A 193 9.20 -4.15 16.53
N ARG A 194 9.78 -2.94 16.53
CA ARG A 194 9.14 -1.75 15.95
C ARG A 194 8.92 -1.90 14.44
N GLY A 195 9.80 -2.65 13.78
CA GLY A 195 9.76 -2.86 12.34
C GLY A 195 10.03 -1.59 11.52
N HIS A 196 9.83 -1.70 10.22
CA HIS A 196 10.00 -0.57 9.31
C HIS A 196 8.87 0.45 9.48
N ILE A 197 9.24 1.71 9.74
CA ILE A 197 8.31 2.84 9.66
C ILE A 197 8.73 3.65 8.44
N SER A 198 7.89 3.62 7.40
CA SER A 198 8.14 4.29 6.12
C SER A 198 8.41 5.77 6.34
N ALA A 199 9.53 6.25 5.81
CA ALA A 199 9.87 7.68 5.81
C ALA A 199 9.02 8.44 4.80
N GLY A 200 7.75 8.72 5.13
CA GLY A 200 6.83 9.42 4.23
C GLY A 200 5.58 9.98 4.91
N GLY A 201 5.60 10.07 6.24
CA GLY A 201 4.39 10.25 7.03
C GLY A 201 3.70 8.91 7.26
N THR A 202 2.91 8.85 8.33
CA THR A 202 2.12 7.67 8.63
C THR A 202 0.91 7.69 7.69
N PRO A 203 0.77 6.75 6.75
CA PRO A 203 -0.43 6.70 5.93
C PRO A 203 -1.63 6.54 6.86
N PHE A 204 -2.72 7.25 6.56
CA PHE A 204 -3.93 7.22 7.38
C PHE A 204 -4.45 5.79 7.63
N SER A 205 -4.20 4.87 6.69
CA SER A 205 -4.49 3.44 6.80
C SER A 205 -3.88 2.76 8.02
N PHE A 206 -2.78 3.28 8.54
CA PHE A 206 -2.07 2.71 9.68
C PHE A 206 -2.89 2.75 10.98
N TYR A 207 -3.66 3.83 11.19
CA TYR A 207 -4.39 4.07 12.44
C TYR A 207 -5.61 3.16 12.65
N GLY A 208 -6.07 2.48 11.59
CA GLY A 208 -7.19 1.53 11.66
C GLY A 208 -6.78 0.06 11.60
N SER A 209 -5.48 -0.25 11.40
CA SER A 209 -5.03 -1.62 11.18
C SER A 209 -4.87 -2.39 12.50
N THR A 210 -5.39 -3.62 12.54
CA THR A 210 -5.13 -4.56 13.65
C THR A 210 -3.64 -4.88 13.80
N GLU A 211 -2.91 -4.83 12.69
CA GLU A 211 -1.47 -5.01 12.66
C GLU A 211 -0.72 -3.92 13.43
N SER A 212 -1.15 -2.66 13.34
CA SER A 212 -0.55 -1.55 14.09
C SER A 212 -0.69 -1.73 15.59
N SER A 213 -1.89 -2.11 16.06
CA SER A 213 -2.14 -2.38 17.49
C SER A 213 -1.32 -3.59 17.98
N ALA A 214 -1.25 -4.66 17.17
CA ALA A 214 -0.42 -5.82 17.51
C ALA A 214 1.06 -5.47 17.56
N ARG A 215 1.54 -4.60 16.67
CA ARG A 215 2.93 -4.11 16.65
C ARG A 215 3.23 -3.24 17.87
N TRP A 216 2.30 -2.38 18.27
CA TRP A 216 2.41 -1.60 19.51
C TRP A 216 2.53 -2.50 20.73
N ALA A 217 1.65 -3.49 20.86
CA ALA A 217 1.66 -4.43 21.99
C ALA A 217 3.01 -5.16 22.10
N ARG A 218 3.57 -5.64 20.98
CA ARG A 218 4.90 -6.26 20.95
C ARG A 218 6.00 -5.27 21.35
N LEU A 219 5.97 -4.05 20.82
CA LEU A 219 6.98 -3.02 21.13
C LEU A 219 6.93 -2.62 22.61
N ARG A 220 5.73 -2.43 23.16
CA ARG A 220 5.50 -2.16 24.59
C ARG A 220 6.06 -3.29 25.45
N ALA A 221 5.76 -4.55 25.13
CA ALA A 221 6.27 -5.71 25.86
C ALA A 221 7.81 -5.77 25.82
N ALA A 222 8.41 -5.63 24.63
CA ALA A 222 9.87 -5.65 24.48
C ALA A 222 10.54 -4.48 25.24
N PHE A 223 9.92 -3.30 25.26
CA PHE A 223 10.41 -2.16 26.02
C PHE A 223 10.39 -2.41 27.53
N LEU A 224 9.28 -2.92 28.07
CA LEU A 224 9.17 -3.24 29.49
C LEU A 224 10.13 -4.35 29.90
N GLU A 225 10.36 -5.35 29.03
CA GLU A 225 11.35 -6.40 29.25
C GLU A 225 12.77 -5.85 29.34
N VAL A 226 13.18 -4.99 28.40
CA VAL A 226 14.50 -4.33 28.44
C VAL A 226 14.62 -3.44 29.68
N ALA A 227 13.58 -2.69 30.03
CA ALA A 227 13.57 -1.85 31.23
C ALA A 227 13.71 -2.69 32.51
N SER A 228 13.04 -3.84 32.58
CA SER A 228 13.14 -4.82 33.67
C SER A 228 14.56 -5.35 33.82
N ALA A 229 15.19 -5.75 32.71
CA ALA A 229 16.58 -6.21 32.69
C ALA A 229 17.58 -5.13 33.17
N MET A 230 17.22 -3.84 33.05
CA MET A 230 17.99 -2.72 33.56
C MET A 230 17.70 -2.39 35.04
N GLY A 231 16.82 -3.13 35.71
CA GLY A 231 16.40 -2.88 37.09
C GLY A 231 15.51 -1.64 37.26
N ARG A 232 14.81 -1.20 36.21
CA ARG A 232 13.83 -0.12 36.30
C ARG A 232 12.50 -0.65 36.83
N ASP A 233 11.76 0.22 37.52
CA ASP A 233 10.38 -0.06 37.92
C ASP A 233 9.48 -0.20 36.70
N THR A 234 9.13 -1.45 36.37
CA THR A 234 8.27 -1.79 35.24
C THR A 234 6.85 -1.31 35.43
N SER A 235 6.34 -1.35 36.67
CA SER A 235 4.96 -1.00 36.99
C SER A 235 4.72 0.50 36.80
N GLY A 236 5.65 1.33 37.29
CA GLY A 236 5.61 2.78 37.07
C GLY A 236 5.74 3.15 35.59
N LEU A 237 6.63 2.48 34.84
CA LEU A 237 6.78 2.69 33.40
C LEU A 237 5.53 2.27 32.62
N GLU A 238 4.92 1.16 33.00
CA GLU A 238 3.69 0.67 32.38
C GLU A 238 2.53 1.67 32.57
N ALA A 239 2.31 2.13 33.80
CA ALA A 239 1.32 3.16 34.10
C ALA A 239 1.60 4.46 33.33
N GLN A 240 2.87 4.86 33.20
CA GLN A 240 3.25 6.02 32.39
C GLN A 240 2.89 5.84 30.92
N LEU A 241 3.15 4.66 30.34
CA LEU A 241 2.80 4.35 28.96
C LEU A 241 1.28 4.37 28.74
N ASP A 242 0.50 3.82 29.68
CA ASP A 242 -0.97 3.87 29.63
C ASP A 242 -1.49 5.31 29.63
N VAL A 243 -0.93 6.19 30.46
CA VAL A 243 -1.32 7.61 30.46
C VAL A 243 -1.01 8.27 29.11
N MET A 244 0.14 7.98 28.52
CA MET A 244 0.52 8.52 27.22
C MET A 244 -0.36 7.98 26.08
N GLU A 245 -0.71 6.70 26.11
CA GLU A 245 -1.62 6.05 25.17
C GLU A 245 -3.02 6.66 25.27
N ARG A 246 -3.58 6.76 26.48
CA ARG A 246 -4.89 7.39 26.72
C ARG A 246 -4.94 8.83 26.23
N ARG A 247 -3.88 9.62 26.49
CA ARG A 247 -3.78 11.00 26.00
C ARG A 247 -3.77 11.07 24.47
N ARG A 248 -3.28 10.04 23.78
CA ARG A 248 -3.17 9.98 22.33
C ARG A 248 -4.46 9.48 21.65
N LEU A 249 -5.30 8.71 22.35
CA LEU A 249 -6.52 8.11 21.81
C LEU A 249 -7.41 9.07 21.00
N PRO A 250 -7.78 10.28 21.48
CA PRO A 250 -8.67 11.17 20.72
C PRO A 250 -8.09 11.61 19.37
N THR A 251 -6.76 11.70 19.29
CA THR A 251 -6.10 12.02 18.02
C THR A 251 -6.12 10.83 17.06
N VAL A 252 -5.93 9.62 17.57
CA VAL A 252 -6.00 8.38 16.78
C VAL A 252 -7.41 8.18 16.22
N GLU A 253 -8.43 8.41 17.03
CA GLU A 253 -9.84 8.35 16.62
C GLU A 253 -10.14 9.34 15.48
N ARG A 254 -9.74 10.60 15.61
CA ARG A 254 -9.89 11.60 14.53
C ARG A 254 -9.19 11.19 13.24
N TYR A 255 -8.00 10.59 13.33
CA TYR A 255 -7.29 10.09 12.14
C TYR A 255 -8.02 8.91 11.50
N ARG A 256 -8.57 8.02 12.31
CA ARG A 256 -9.38 6.88 11.85
C ARG A 256 -10.67 7.35 11.17
N GLU A 257 -11.36 8.33 11.74
CA GLU A 257 -12.56 8.94 11.14
C GLU A 257 -12.25 9.58 9.79
N ARG A 258 -11.18 10.39 9.71
CA ARG A 258 -10.74 11.01 8.44
C ARG A 258 -10.39 9.97 7.39
N TRP A 259 -9.72 8.89 7.79
CA TRP A 259 -9.41 7.77 6.89
C TRP A 259 -10.68 7.14 6.33
N ASN A 260 -11.62 6.79 7.22
CA ASN A 260 -12.88 6.18 6.83
C ASN A 260 -13.68 7.09 5.90
N ALA A 261 -13.77 8.39 6.21
CA ALA A 261 -14.44 9.37 5.35
C ALA A 261 -13.80 9.46 3.96
N SER A 262 -12.46 9.46 3.89
CA SER A 262 -11.72 9.44 2.61
C SER A 262 -12.00 8.18 1.80
N MET A 263 -12.02 7.01 2.45
CA MET A 263 -12.34 5.74 1.79
C MET A 263 -13.78 5.71 1.27
N MET A 264 -14.75 6.17 2.07
CA MET A 264 -16.14 6.28 1.65
C MET A 264 -16.31 7.23 0.46
N ALA A 265 -15.65 8.39 0.47
CA ALA A 265 -15.69 9.33 -0.64
C ALA A 265 -15.00 8.80 -1.91
N ALA A 266 -13.94 8.00 -1.77
CA ALA A 266 -13.31 7.33 -2.90
C ALA A 266 -14.24 6.26 -3.50
N GLU A 267 -14.90 5.47 -2.66
CA GLU A 267 -15.83 4.43 -3.10
C GLU A 267 -17.09 5.02 -3.73
N GLU A 268 -17.65 6.10 -3.17
CA GLU A 268 -18.77 6.83 -3.77
C GLU A 268 -18.41 7.37 -5.15
N ARG A 269 -17.21 7.92 -5.32
CA ARG A 269 -16.72 8.35 -6.65
C ARG A 269 -16.65 7.20 -7.64
N ARG A 270 -16.19 6.01 -7.22
CA ARG A 270 -16.16 4.81 -8.07
C ARG A 270 -17.56 4.36 -8.46
N GLN A 271 -18.50 4.36 -7.52
CA GLN A 271 -19.90 4.00 -7.78
C GLN A 271 -20.55 4.97 -8.77
N ARG A 272 -20.40 6.28 -8.58
CA ARG A 272 -20.90 7.29 -9.53
C ARG A 272 -20.28 7.15 -10.92
N ALA A 273 -18.98 6.87 -10.99
CA ALA A 273 -18.31 6.63 -12.27
C ALA A 273 -18.85 5.38 -12.98
N ALA A 274 -19.06 4.29 -12.24
CA ALA A 274 -19.65 3.07 -12.78
C ALA A 274 -21.09 3.27 -13.26
N GLU A 275 -21.92 4.00 -12.50
CA GLU A 275 -23.29 4.35 -12.89
C GLU A 275 -23.32 5.23 -14.14
N ALA A 276 -22.43 6.22 -14.23
CA ALA A 276 -22.29 7.07 -15.40
C ALA A 276 -21.88 6.26 -16.65
N ALA A 277 -20.93 5.32 -16.49
CA ALA A 277 -20.51 4.41 -17.56
C ALA A 277 -21.66 3.50 -18.01
N ALA A 278 -22.42 2.93 -17.08
CA ALA A 278 -23.60 2.12 -17.39
C ALA A 278 -24.70 2.93 -18.10
N ALA A 279 -24.93 4.18 -17.67
CA ALA A 279 -25.86 5.08 -18.35
C ALA A 279 -25.39 5.43 -19.77
N ALA A 280 -24.08 5.64 -19.96
CA ALA A 280 -23.50 5.86 -21.29
C ALA A 280 -23.65 4.63 -22.20
N ALA A 281 -23.44 3.42 -21.67
CA ALA A 281 -23.65 2.17 -22.40
C ALA A 281 -25.10 2.02 -22.86
N ARG A 282 -26.08 2.20 -21.96
CA ARG A 282 -27.52 2.20 -22.31
C ARG A 282 -27.87 3.22 -23.40
N ARG A 283 -27.29 4.42 -23.33
CA ARG A 283 -27.48 5.45 -24.38
C ARG A 283 -26.90 5.00 -25.73
N ARG A 284 -25.74 4.34 -25.75
CA ARG A 284 -25.13 3.80 -26.98
C ARG A 284 -26.01 2.69 -27.57
N GLU A 285 -26.48 1.76 -26.75
CA GLU A 285 -27.40 0.70 -27.17
C GLU A 285 -28.70 1.27 -27.74
N TRP A 286 -29.32 2.24 -27.06
CA TRP A 286 -30.53 2.89 -27.57
C TRP A 286 -30.29 3.58 -28.91
N ARG A 287 -29.17 4.31 -29.06
CA ARG A 287 -28.79 4.94 -30.34
C ARG A 287 -28.56 3.90 -31.44
N TRP A 288 -27.97 2.76 -31.10
CA TRP A 288 -27.75 1.66 -32.02
C TRP A 288 -29.09 1.05 -32.47
N MET A 289 -29.98 0.69 -31.55
CA MET A 289 -31.33 0.20 -31.84
C MET A 289 -32.14 1.18 -32.69
N ALA A 290 -32.14 2.46 -32.34
CA ALA A 290 -32.82 3.50 -33.11
C ALA A 290 -32.25 3.64 -34.54
N ARG A 291 -30.94 3.44 -34.70
CA ARG A 291 -30.29 3.43 -36.03
C ARG A 291 -30.73 2.22 -36.84
N GLU A 292 -30.75 1.03 -36.24
CA GLU A 292 -31.22 -0.19 -36.90
C GLU A 292 -32.70 -0.09 -37.31
N GLU A 293 -33.55 0.47 -36.46
CA GLU A 293 -34.96 0.69 -36.76
C GLU A 293 -35.13 1.65 -37.95
N ARG A 294 -34.35 2.74 -38.00
CA ARG A 294 -34.34 3.65 -39.16
C ARG A 294 -33.90 2.95 -40.44
N ILE A 295 -32.86 2.12 -40.38
CA ILE A 295 -32.37 1.34 -41.53
C ILE A 295 -33.45 0.34 -41.98
N SER A 296 -34.11 -0.33 -41.05
CA SER A 296 -35.19 -1.29 -41.30
C SER A 296 -36.40 -0.60 -41.93
N CYS A 297 -36.83 0.55 -41.39
CA CYS A 297 -37.89 1.38 -41.95
C CYS A 297 -37.57 1.87 -43.37
N ARG A 298 -36.35 2.34 -43.62
CA ARG A 298 -35.91 2.74 -44.97
C ARG A 298 -35.93 1.58 -45.95
N SER A 299 -35.42 0.42 -45.52
CA SER A 299 -35.39 -0.80 -46.33
C SER A 299 -36.81 -1.30 -46.64
N PHE A 300 -37.71 -1.27 -45.66
CA PHE A 300 -39.12 -1.63 -45.82
C PHE A 300 -39.85 -0.67 -46.76
N ARG A 301 -39.67 0.66 -46.61
CA ARG A 301 -40.24 1.65 -47.54
C ARG A 301 -39.72 1.45 -48.96
N GLY A 302 -38.41 1.22 -49.10
CA GLY A 302 -37.79 0.87 -50.38
C GLY A 302 -38.38 -0.39 -50.99
N TYR A 303 -38.58 -1.43 -50.18
CA TYR A 303 -39.24 -2.67 -50.58
C TYR A 303 -40.69 -2.45 -51.03
N CYS A 304 -41.49 -1.69 -50.28
CA CYS A 304 -42.86 -1.36 -50.64
C CYS A 304 -42.93 -0.54 -51.95
N ALA A 305 -42.06 0.45 -52.12
CA ALA A 305 -41.97 1.25 -53.34
C ALA A 305 -41.56 0.38 -54.54
N LEU A 306 -40.56 -0.49 -54.37
CA LEU A 306 -40.15 -1.44 -55.39
C LEU A 306 -41.30 -2.41 -55.72
N ARG A 307 -41.99 -2.95 -54.71
CA ARG A 307 -43.13 -3.84 -54.87
C ARG A 307 -44.26 -3.18 -55.66
N GLY A 308 -44.56 -1.91 -55.40
CA GLY A 308 -45.51 -1.11 -56.19
C GLY A 308 -45.09 -1.00 -57.66
N ARG A 309 -43.82 -0.65 -57.93
CA ARG A 309 -43.29 -0.57 -59.31
C ARG A 309 -43.26 -1.92 -60.02
N LEU A 310 -42.98 -2.99 -59.29
CA LEU A 310 -42.95 -4.37 -59.80
C LEU A 310 -44.36 -4.90 -60.10
N ALA A 311 -45.36 -4.54 -59.28
CA ALA A 311 -46.75 -4.90 -59.53
C ALA A 311 -47.27 -4.31 -60.86
N SER A 312 -46.76 -3.14 -61.25
CA SER A 312 -47.09 -2.47 -62.52
C SER A 312 -46.26 -2.96 -63.73
N ASN A 313 -45.27 -3.85 -63.56
CA ASN A 313 -44.44 -4.32 -64.67
C ASN A 313 -44.17 -5.84 -64.63
N PRO A 314 -45.00 -6.67 -65.31
CA PRO A 314 -44.94 -8.13 -65.22
C PRO A 314 -43.64 -8.73 -65.78
N ARG A 315 -42.92 -8.01 -66.65
CA ARG A 315 -41.64 -8.46 -67.20
C ARG A 315 -40.54 -8.48 -66.13
N VAL A 316 -40.58 -7.52 -65.20
CA VAL A 316 -39.60 -7.45 -64.11
C VAL A 316 -39.85 -8.57 -63.09
N LEU A 317 -41.10 -8.89 -62.77
CA LEU A 317 -41.44 -10.03 -61.92
C LEU A 317 -40.92 -11.36 -62.49
N LYS A 318 -40.98 -11.56 -63.80
CA LYS A 318 -40.42 -12.76 -64.46
C LYS A 318 -38.90 -12.83 -64.34
N ARG A 319 -38.20 -11.70 -64.46
CA ARG A 319 -36.74 -11.60 -64.27
C ARG A 319 -36.33 -11.82 -62.81
N VAL A 320 -37.06 -11.24 -61.86
CA VAL A 320 -36.84 -11.45 -60.42
C VAL A 320 -37.04 -12.92 -60.04
N ARG A 321 -38.13 -13.56 -60.49
CA ARG A 321 -38.35 -15.02 -60.28
C ARG A 321 -37.19 -15.86 -60.81
N ARG A 322 -36.61 -15.48 -61.96
CA ARG A 322 -35.45 -16.17 -62.55
C ARG A 322 -34.20 -16.00 -61.68
N LEU A 323 -33.94 -14.79 -61.19
CA LEU A 323 -32.81 -14.50 -60.31
C LEU A 323 -32.96 -15.16 -58.93
N VAL A 324 -34.15 -15.17 -58.34
CA VAL A 324 -34.42 -15.88 -57.08
C VAL A 324 -34.20 -17.38 -57.25
N ARG A 325 -34.68 -17.99 -58.35
CA ARG A 325 -34.37 -19.39 -58.66
C ARG A 325 -32.87 -19.63 -58.78
N TYR A 326 -32.17 -18.77 -59.51
CA TYR A 326 -30.71 -18.87 -59.67
C TYR A 326 -29.99 -18.75 -58.32
N TRP A 327 -30.37 -17.79 -57.48
CA TRP A 327 -29.79 -17.59 -56.17
C TRP A 327 -30.09 -18.77 -55.23
N ASN A 328 -31.32 -19.29 -55.19
CA ASN A 328 -31.67 -20.49 -54.42
C ASN A 328 -30.87 -21.72 -54.89
N VAL A 329 -30.66 -21.87 -56.20
CA VAL A 329 -29.80 -22.94 -56.75
C VAL A 329 -28.36 -22.77 -56.27
N ARG A 330 -27.83 -21.53 -56.26
CA ARG A 330 -26.49 -21.22 -55.77
C ARG A 330 -26.35 -21.45 -54.27
N GLN A 331 -27.35 -21.05 -53.47
CA GLN A 331 -27.35 -21.23 -52.02
C GLN A 331 -27.39 -22.72 -51.64
N ARG A 332 -28.26 -23.49 -52.30
CA ARG A 332 -28.28 -24.96 -52.16
C ARG A 332 -26.95 -25.59 -52.60
N ALA A 333 -26.29 -25.05 -53.61
CA ALA A 333 -24.97 -25.53 -54.01
C ALA A 333 -23.90 -25.23 -52.94
N THR A 334 -23.96 -24.08 -52.26
CA THR A 334 -23.05 -23.76 -51.15
C THR A 334 -23.35 -24.57 -49.89
N GLU A 335 -24.62 -24.77 -49.55
CA GLU A 335 -25.03 -25.66 -48.45
C GLU A 335 -24.55 -27.08 -48.72
N ARG A 336 -24.79 -27.62 -49.92
CA ARG A 336 -24.24 -28.94 -50.32
C ARG A 336 -22.73 -29.01 -50.26
N ARG A 337 -22.00 -27.91 -50.50
CA ARG A 337 -20.54 -27.88 -50.34
C ARG A 337 -20.15 -27.91 -48.87
N HIS A 338 -20.84 -27.17 -48.01
CA HIS A 338 -20.63 -27.21 -46.56
C HIS A 338 -20.99 -28.57 -45.97
N GLU A 339 -22.13 -29.14 -46.34
CA GLU A 339 -22.54 -30.50 -45.93
C GLU A 339 -21.55 -31.55 -46.41
N ARG A 340 -21.04 -31.45 -47.65
CA ARG A 340 -19.98 -32.35 -48.13
C ARG A 340 -18.68 -32.19 -47.35
N ALA A 341 -18.30 -30.96 -47.02
CA ALA A 341 -17.09 -30.68 -46.25
C ALA A 341 -17.22 -31.22 -44.81
N GLU A 342 -18.35 -30.98 -44.14
CA GLU A 342 -18.67 -31.52 -42.81
C GLU A 342 -18.72 -33.05 -42.85
N HIS A 343 -19.39 -33.64 -43.83
CA HIS A 343 -19.43 -35.09 -44.00
C HIS A 343 -18.03 -35.69 -44.25
N GLN A 344 -17.18 -35.03 -45.05
CA GLN A 344 -15.79 -35.45 -45.24
C GLN A 344 -14.98 -35.36 -43.94
N ARG A 345 -15.22 -34.31 -43.12
CA ARG A 345 -14.58 -34.13 -41.82
C ARG A 345 -14.97 -35.25 -40.86
N LEU A 346 -16.27 -35.55 -40.76
CA LEU A 346 -16.79 -36.65 -39.96
C LEU A 346 -16.27 -38.02 -40.42
N GLN A 347 -16.17 -38.25 -41.74
CA GLN A 347 -15.56 -39.47 -42.28
C GLN A 347 -14.07 -39.58 -41.94
N ALA A 348 -13.32 -38.48 -42.03
CA ALA A 348 -11.91 -38.43 -41.66
C ALA A 348 -11.71 -38.70 -40.16
N GLU A 349 -12.54 -38.09 -39.30
CA GLU A 349 -12.55 -38.34 -37.85
C GLU A 349 -12.89 -39.81 -37.54
N ALA A 350 -13.92 -40.38 -38.19
CA ALA A 350 -14.28 -41.78 -38.02
C ALA A 350 -13.16 -42.74 -38.48
N ALA A 351 -12.48 -42.43 -39.59
CA ALA A 351 -11.33 -43.20 -40.07
C ALA A 351 -10.15 -43.11 -39.10
N ARG A 352 -9.86 -41.93 -38.55
CA ARG A 352 -8.85 -41.75 -37.48
C ARG A 352 -9.21 -42.56 -36.25
N ALA A 353 -10.47 -42.53 -35.81
CA ALA A 353 -10.95 -43.31 -34.67
C ALA A 353 -10.88 -44.83 -34.91
N ARG A 354 -11.12 -45.31 -36.13
CA ARG A 354 -10.92 -46.73 -36.50
C ARG A 354 -9.44 -47.11 -36.43
N ARG A 355 -8.55 -46.31 -37.01
CA ARG A 355 -7.09 -46.53 -36.95
C ARG A 355 -6.58 -46.52 -35.50
N ALA A 356 -7.08 -45.60 -34.67
CA ALA A 356 -6.74 -45.56 -33.26
C ALA A 356 -7.18 -46.82 -32.52
N ARG A 357 -8.43 -47.29 -32.75
CA ARG A 357 -8.92 -48.56 -32.19
C ARG A 357 -8.14 -49.77 -32.68
N GLU A 358 -7.80 -49.82 -33.96
CA GLU A 358 -6.94 -50.88 -34.52
C GLU A 358 -5.54 -50.86 -33.92
N ALA A 359 -4.94 -49.67 -33.75
CA ALA A 359 -3.64 -49.51 -33.10
C ALA A 359 -3.70 -49.94 -31.63
N GLN A 360 -4.75 -49.56 -30.91
CA GLN A 360 -4.98 -49.98 -29.52
C GLN A 360 -5.20 -51.50 -29.44
N TRP A 361 -6.00 -52.08 -30.32
CA TRP A 361 -6.22 -53.53 -30.40
C TRP A 361 -4.93 -54.27 -30.72
N ARG A 362 -4.12 -53.76 -31.66
CA ARG A 362 -2.79 -54.32 -31.98
C ARG A 362 -1.84 -54.22 -30.79
N TRP A 363 -1.85 -53.10 -30.08
CA TRP A 363 -1.06 -52.91 -28.86
C TRP A 363 -1.47 -53.94 -27.80
N MET A 364 -2.77 -54.05 -27.50
CA MET A 364 -3.32 -55.01 -26.52
C MET A 364 -3.08 -56.48 -26.89
N ASN A 365 -2.94 -56.80 -28.17
CA ASN A 365 -2.69 -58.18 -28.64
C ASN A 365 -1.21 -58.46 -29.00
N ARG A 366 -0.27 -57.64 -28.51
CA ARG A 366 1.15 -57.99 -28.59
C ARG A 366 1.42 -59.18 -27.66
N ARG A 367 2.08 -60.22 -28.19
CA ARG A 367 2.39 -61.47 -27.46
C ARG A 367 3.37 -61.29 -26.28
N GLU A 368 3.94 -60.11 -26.10
CA GLU A 368 4.96 -59.79 -25.08
C GLU A 368 4.53 -58.64 -24.15
N LEU A 369 3.23 -58.45 -23.92
CA LEU A 369 2.75 -57.49 -22.91
C LEU A 369 3.05 -58.02 -21.50
N THR A 370 3.96 -57.38 -20.77
CA THR A 370 4.16 -57.67 -19.35
C THR A 370 3.12 -56.95 -18.50
N MET A 371 2.86 -57.43 -17.26
CA MET A 371 1.89 -56.80 -16.37
C MET A 371 2.21 -55.32 -16.07
N ALA A 372 3.50 -54.96 -16.08
CA ALA A 372 3.95 -53.58 -15.90
C ALA A 372 3.50 -52.64 -17.05
N ASP A 373 3.39 -53.18 -18.27
CA ASP A 373 2.97 -52.42 -19.46
C ASP A 373 1.45 -52.16 -19.47
N LEU A 374 0.66 -53.09 -18.93
CA LEU A 374 -0.80 -52.94 -18.79
C LEU A 374 -1.17 -51.80 -17.83
N LEU A 375 -0.38 -51.59 -16.78
CA LEU A 375 -0.62 -50.51 -15.79
C LEU A 375 -0.21 -49.12 -16.30
N ARG A 376 0.66 -49.04 -17.32
CA ARG A 376 1.21 -47.79 -17.85
C ARG A 376 0.36 -47.11 -18.92
N GLY A 377 -0.55 -47.86 -19.55
CA GLY A 377 -1.45 -47.37 -20.59
C GLY A 377 -0.77 -47.00 -21.93
N PRO A 378 -1.53 -46.95 -23.04
CA PRO A 378 -0.98 -46.84 -24.41
C PRO A 378 -0.38 -45.48 -24.81
N GLY A 379 -0.02 -44.61 -23.85
CA GLY A 379 0.51 -43.26 -24.12
C GLY A 379 1.83 -42.93 -23.40
N SER A 380 2.36 -43.82 -22.57
CA SER A 380 3.57 -43.58 -21.78
C SER A 380 4.82 -44.15 -22.46
N CYS A 381 5.10 -43.70 -23.68
CA CYS A 381 6.44 -43.86 -24.25
C CYS A 381 7.40 -42.87 -23.56
N GLN A 382 7.76 -43.14 -22.31
CA GLN A 382 8.90 -42.52 -21.64
C GLN A 382 10.17 -43.12 -22.27
N GLY A 383 10.64 -42.52 -23.37
CA GLY A 383 11.82 -43.05 -24.05
C GLY A 383 12.10 -42.40 -25.40
N CYS A 384 11.93 -41.09 -25.50
CA CYS A 384 12.53 -40.28 -26.55
C CYS A 384 13.05 -39.02 -25.87
N GLU A 385 14.09 -39.17 -25.04
CA GLU A 385 14.95 -38.06 -24.70
C GLU A 385 15.60 -37.59 -26.01
N ALA A 386 15.09 -36.47 -26.52
CA ALA A 386 15.73 -35.74 -27.60
C ALA A 386 17.10 -35.31 -27.09
N THR A 387 18.14 -35.98 -27.56
CA THR A 387 19.51 -35.51 -27.47
C THR A 387 19.61 -34.31 -28.42
N GLU A 388 19.50 -33.11 -27.87
CA GLU A 388 19.85 -31.88 -28.57
C GLU A 388 21.38 -31.85 -28.77
N PRO A 389 21.89 -31.58 -29.99
CA PRO A 389 23.31 -31.37 -30.25
C PRO A 389 23.81 -30.00 -29.80
#